data_AF-A0AAX0B015-F1
#
_entry.id   AF-A0AAX0B015-F1
#
_cell.length_a   1.000
_cell.length_b   1.000
_cell.length_c   1.000
_cell.angle_alpha   90.00
_cell.angle_beta   90.00
_cell.angle_gamma   90.00
#
_symmetry.space_group_name_H-M   'P 1'
#
loop_
_entity.id
_entity.type
_entity.pdbx_description
1 polymer ?
#
loop_
_entity_poly.entity_id
_entity_poly.type
_entity_poly.pdbx_seq_one_letter_code
_entity_poly.pdbx_strand_id
1 'polypeptide(L)'
;MNNNENINWRQIVAGFSSYEGTLGNFCNSNHITKSQFYYYKKKLNNENNNLQFHAISMREKRVRTEITVIQADRPNIIIEIGVAKVHVPANEIAILSNLLKDLITNVQS
;
A
#
# COMPACT_ATOMS: atom_id res chain seq x y z
N MET A 1 27.61 34.86 7.26
CA MET A 1 28.13 33.63 6.60
C MET A 1 26.99 32.63 6.56
N ASN A 2 26.55 32.22 5.37
CA ASN A 2 25.30 31.50 5.14
C ASN A 2 25.63 30.10 4.57
N ASN A 3 25.82 29.11 5.44
CA ASN A 3 26.04 27.70 5.06
C ASN A 3 24.68 27.02 4.79
N ASN A 4 23.93 27.54 3.81
CA ASN A 4 22.54 27.16 3.59
C ASN A 4 22.35 26.07 2.53
N GLU A 5 23.42 25.35 2.15
CA GLU A 5 23.40 24.47 0.98
C GLU A 5 22.95 23.03 1.27
N ASN A 6 22.68 22.66 2.54
CA ASN A 6 22.18 21.31 2.85
C ASN A 6 21.23 21.26 4.07
N ILE A 7 20.35 22.26 4.23
CA ILE A 7 19.30 22.19 5.24
C ILE A 7 18.02 21.63 4.61
N ASN A 8 17.60 20.44 5.04
CA ASN A 8 16.31 19.87 4.66
C ASN A 8 15.17 20.58 5.42
N TRP A 9 14.72 21.70 4.87
CA TRP A 9 13.66 22.53 5.48
C TRP A 9 12.33 21.80 5.69
N ARG A 10 12.01 20.79 4.87
CA ARG A 10 10.80 19.97 5.05
C ARG A 10 10.88 19.16 6.34
N GLN A 11 12.02 18.51 6.59
CA GLN A 11 12.25 17.73 7.80
C GLN A 11 12.30 18.63 9.04
N ILE A 12 12.96 19.78 8.96
CA ILE A 12 13.03 20.77 10.05
C ILE A 12 11.64 21.28 10.44
N VAL A 13 10.82 21.69 9.48
CA VAL A 13 9.48 22.21 9.78
C VAL A 13 8.56 21.11 10.31
N ALA A 14 8.64 19.89 9.79
CA ALA A 14 7.86 18.76 10.28
C ALA A 14 8.27 18.34 11.70
N GLY A 15 9.57 18.31 11.99
CA GLY A 15 10.11 17.92 13.29
C GLY A 15 9.70 18.83 14.44
N PHE A 16 9.36 20.10 14.18
CA PHE A 16 8.88 21.01 15.22
C PHE A 16 7.54 20.57 15.83
N SER A 17 6.67 19.92 15.07
CA SER A 17 5.35 19.47 15.57
C SER A 17 5.46 18.41 16.66
N SER A 18 6.57 17.68 16.72
CA SER A 18 6.85 16.63 17.71
C SER A 18 7.86 17.08 18.77
N TYR A 19 8.29 18.35 18.74
CA TYR A 19 9.30 18.86 19.65
C TYR A 19 8.64 19.37 20.95
N GLU A 20 8.99 18.74 22.07
CA GLU A 20 8.58 19.19 23.39
C GLU A 20 9.47 20.36 23.84
N GLY A 21 9.00 21.60 23.63
CA GLY A 21 9.72 22.80 24.05
C GLY A 21 9.30 24.06 23.32
N THR A 22 10.13 25.10 23.44
CA THR A 22 9.87 26.38 22.78
C THR A 22 10.50 26.43 21.38
N LEU A 23 9.91 27.22 20.49
CA LEU A 23 10.48 27.50 19.16
C LEU A 23 11.92 28.04 19.25
N GLY A 24 12.25 28.81 20.28
CA GLY A 24 13.60 29.32 20.49
C GLY A 24 14.62 28.20 20.67
N ASN A 25 14.33 27.25 21.57
CA ASN A 25 15.19 26.10 21.82
C ASN A 25 15.31 25.22 20.58
N PHE A 26 14.20 24.97 19.89
CA PHE A 26 14.20 24.22 18.65
C PHE A 26 15.10 24.85 17.57
N CYS A 27 14.96 26.16 17.35
CA CYS A 27 15.76 26.90 16.38
C CYS A 27 17.25 26.85 16.73
N ASN A 28 17.59 27.03 18.00
CA ASN A 28 18.97 26.97 18.47
C ASN A 28 19.59 25.57 18.25
N SER A 29 18.88 24.50 18.59
CA SER A 29 19.35 23.12 18.41
C SER A 29 19.55 22.74 16.93
N ASN A 30 18.77 23.35 16.02
CA ASN A 30 18.88 23.12 14.59
C ASN A 30 19.76 24.15 13.88
N HIS A 31 20.43 25.05 14.61
CA HIS A 31 21.28 26.12 14.07
C HIS A 31 20.57 27.01 13.03
N ILE A 32 19.28 27.27 13.25
CA ILE A 32 18.46 28.15 12.40
C ILE A 32 17.95 29.35 13.19
N THR A 33 17.61 30.42 12.49
CA THR A 33 16.91 31.56 13.08
C THR A 33 15.39 31.36 13.03
N LYS A 34 14.68 32.02 13.95
CA LYS A 34 13.20 32.03 13.94
C LYS A 34 12.64 32.57 12.61
N SER A 35 13.27 33.60 12.05
CA SER A 35 12.87 34.20 10.78
C SER A 35 12.97 33.20 9.63
N GLN A 36 14.05 32.41 9.56
CA GLN A 36 14.18 31.34 8.56
C GLN A 36 13.09 30.28 8.76
N PHE A 37 12.85 29.83 10.00
CA PHE A 37 11.80 28.86 10.29
C PHE A 37 10.43 29.34 9.81
N TYR A 38 10.03 30.57 10.15
CA TYR A 38 8.75 31.13 9.71
C TYR A 38 8.67 31.28 8.19
N TYR A 39 9.75 31.74 7.55
CA TYR A 39 9.81 31.86 6.10
C TYR A 39 9.57 30.52 5.41
N TYR A 40 10.30 29.47 5.80
CA TYR A 40 10.16 28.15 5.17
C TYR A 40 8.85 27.45 5.55
N LYS A 41 8.35 27.63 6.78
CA LYS A 41 7.01 27.16 7.16
C LYS A 41 5.92 27.76 6.26
N LYS A 42 5.97 29.07 6.02
CA LYS A 42 5.04 29.76 5.11
C LYS A 42 5.21 29.30 3.66
N LYS A 43 6.46 29.20 3.19
CA LYS A 43 6.79 28.74 1.83
C LYS A 43 6.25 27.34 1.56
N LEU A 44 6.48 26.39 2.47
CA LEU A 44 6.02 25.01 2.34
C LEU A 44 4.49 24.89 2.42
N ASN A 45 3.83 25.70 3.26
CA ASN A 45 2.36 25.75 3.27
C ASN A 45 1.81 26.26 1.94
N ASN A 46 2.44 27.26 1.32
CA ASN A 46 2.02 27.76 0.01
C ASN A 46 2.25 26.73 -1.10
N GLU A 47 3.34 25.95 -1.06
CA GLU A 47 3.56 24.84 -1.98
C GLU A 47 2.47 23.77 -1.86
N ASN A 48 2.05 23.43 -0.63
CA ASN A 48 1.00 22.45 -0.38
C ASN A 48 -0.40 22.97 -0.74
N ASN A 49 -0.65 24.28 -0.66
CA ASN A 49 -1.93 24.88 -1.06
C ASN A 49 -2.19 24.79 -2.58
N ASN A 50 -1.15 24.51 -3.38
CA ASN A 50 -1.29 24.23 -4.81
C ASN A 50 -1.63 22.75 -5.09
N LEU A 51 -1.61 21.88 -4.08
CA LEU A 51 -2.12 20.51 -4.19
C LEU A 51 -3.65 20.55 -4.10
N GLN A 52 -4.29 20.97 -5.18
CA GLN A 52 -5.73 20.94 -5.31
C GLN A 52 -6.16 19.51 -5.67
N PHE A 53 -6.64 18.75 -4.68
CA PHE A 53 -7.32 17.50 -4.95
C PHE A 53 -8.66 17.82 -5.62
N HIS A 54 -8.75 17.60 -6.93
CA HIS A 54 -10.02 17.61 -7.62
C HIS A 54 -10.77 16.33 -7.26
N ALA A 55 -11.86 16.47 -6.49
CA ALA A 55 -12.78 15.37 -6.28
C ALA A 55 -13.30 14.91 -7.66
N ILE A 56 -12.95 13.69 -8.05
CA ILE A 56 -13.54 13.08 -9.24
C ILE A 56 -14.93 12.62 -8.83
N SER A 57 -15.96 13.31 -9.33
CA SER A 57 -17.33 12.81 -9.24
C SER A 57 -17.44 11.56 -10.09
N MET A 58 -17.43 10.40 -9.45
CA MET A 58 -17.81 9.16 -10.11
C MET A 58 -19.30 9.25 -10.38
N ARG A 59 -19.69 9.59 -11.62
CA ARG A 59 -21.06 9.36 -12.06
C ARG A 59 -21.30 7.87 -11.89
N GLU A 60 -22.18 7.50 -10.97
CA GLU A 60 -22.76 6.16 -10.91
C GLU A 60 -23.53 5.92 -12.20
N LYS A 61 -22.82 5.59 -13.30
CA LYS A 61 -23.39 4.69 -14.27
C LYS A 61 -23.57 3.41 -13.46
N ARG A 62 -24.80 3.19 -13.00
CA ARG A 62 -25.29 1.84 -12.76
C ARG A 62 -25.12 1.11 -14.08
N VAL A 63 -23.92 0.59 -14.31
CA VAL A 63 -23.74 -0.53 -15.22
C VAL A 63 -24.66 -1.55 -14.59
N ARG A 64 -25.78 -1.83 -15.26
CA ARG A 64 -26.45 -3.11 -15.06
C ARG A 64 -25.40 -4.12 -15.53
N THR A 65 -24.48 -4.47 -14.65
CA THR A 65 -23.88 -5.78 -14.65
C THR A 65 -25.07 -6.66 -14.30
N GLU A 66 -25.85 -7.02 -15.32
CA GLU A 66 -26.20 -8.41 -15.44
C GLU A 66 -24.88 -9.13 -15.23
N ILE A 67 -24.69 -9.66 -14.02
CA ILE A 67 -23.62 -10.60 -13.78
C ILE A 67 -24.05 -11.79 -14.63
N THR A 68 -23.78 -11.74 -15.93
CA THR A 68 -23.49 -12.95 -16.66
C THR A 68 -22.27 -13.46 -15.92
N VAL A 69 -22.51 -14.35 -14.96
CA VAL A 69 -21.48 -15.22 -14.42
C VAL A 69 -21.03 -16.00 -15.65
N ILE A 70 -20.13 -15.41 -16.43
CA ILE A 70 -19.22 -16.18 -17.23
C ILE A 70 -18.51 -16.95 -16.14
N GLN A 71 -18.85 -18.25 -16.02
CA GLN A 71 -18.05 -19.17 -15.25
C GLN A 71 -16.65 -19.06 -15.86
N ALA A 72 -15.83 -18.18 -15.29
CA ALA A 72 -14.43 -18.10 -15.61
C ALA A 72 -13.94 -19.51 -15.31
N ASP A 73 -13.50 -20.18 -16.37
CA ASP A 73 -12.93 -21.51 -16.35
C ASP A 73 -11.92 -21.53 -15.21
N ARG A 74 -12.34 -22.08 -14.06
CA ARG A 74 -11.51 -22.04 -12.86
C ARG A 74 -10.32 -22.94 -13.17
N PRO A 75 -9.08 -22.52 -12.88
CA PRO A 75 -7.92 -23.35 -13.20
C PRO A 75 -8.09 -24.69 -12.49
N ASN A 76 -8.30 -25.75 -13.26
CA ASN A 76 -8.30 -27.11 -12.73
C ASN A 76 -6.85 -27.53 -12.51
N ILE A 77 -6.57 -28.13 -11.37
CA ILE A 77 -5.33 -28.86 -11.16
C ILE A 77 -5.50 -30.19 -11.90
N ILE A 78 -4.60 -30.46 -12.85
CA ILE A 78 -4.59 -31.72 -13.62
C ILE A 78 -3.51 -32.61 -13.03
N ILE A 79 -3.91 -33.78 -12.53
CA ILE A 79 -3.01 -34.81 -12.04
C ILE A 79 -2.96 -35.91 -13.09
N GLU A 80 -1.78 -36.16 -13.67
CA GLU A 80 -1.57 -37.19 -14.70
C GLU A 80 -0.92 -38.42 -14.07
N ILE A 81 -1.54 -39.60 -14.21
CA ILE A 81 -1.04 -40.89 -13.72
C ILE A 81 -1.06 -41.89 -14.89
N GLY A 82 0.07 -42.07 -15.55
CA GLY A 82 0.14 -42.86 -16.79
C GLY A 82 -0.76 -42.26 -17.88
N VAL A 83 -1.78 -43.00 -18.32
CA VAL A 83 -2.79 -42.53 -19.29
C VAL A 83 -4.02 -41.87 -18.64
N ALA A 84 -4.16 -41.95 -17.31
CA ALA A 84 -5.29 -41.37 -16.60
C ALA A 84 -5.04 -39.88 -16.30
N LYS A 85 -6.09 -39.07 -16.49
CA LYS A 85 -6.09 -37.64 -16.17
C LYS A 85 -7.20 -37.34 -15.17
N VAL A 86 -6.83 -36.84 -14.00
CA VAL A 86 -7.76 -36.44 -12.94
C VAL A 86 -7.83 -34.91 -12.90
N HIS A 87 -9.04 -34.37 -13.05
CA HIS A 87 -9.29 -32.93 -13.00
C HIS A 87 -9.83 -32.56 -11.62
N VAL A 88 -9.11 -31.70 -10.90
CA VAL A 88 -9.52 -31.21 -9.57
C VAL A 88 -9.75 -29.70 -9.60
N PRO A 89 -10.95 -29.21 -9.28
CA PRO A 89 -11.21 -27.78 -9.17
C PRO A 89 -10.33 -27.11 -8.10
N ALA A 90 -9.59 -26.05 -8.44
CA ALA A 90 -8.65 -25.39 -7.50
C ALA A 90 -9.32 -24.75 -6.27
N ASN A 91 -10.64 -24.55 -6.29
CA ASN A 91 -11.40 -24.04 -5.15
C ASN A 91 -11.67 -25.09 -4.06
N GLU A 92 -11.34 -26.36 -4.31
CA GLU A 92 -11.64 -27.49 -3.41
C GLU A 92 -10.37 -28.06 -2.76
N ILE A 93 -9.60 -27.18 -2.11
CA ILE A 93 -8.36 -27.52 -1.38
C ILE A 93 -8.59 -28.65 -0.35
N ALA A 94 -9.79 -28.72 0.24
CA ALA A 94 -10.18 -29.78 1.16
C ALA A 94 -10.19 -31.17 0.50
N ILE A 95 -10.65 -31.26 -0.75
CA ILE A 95 -10.67 -32.54 -1.50
C ILE A 95 -9.26 -32.97 -1.86
N LEU A 96 -8.40 -32.03 -2.30
CA LEU A 96 -6.98 -32.32 -2.55
C LEU A 96 -6.26 -32.84 -1.30
N SER A 97 -6.51 -32.22 -0.15
CA SER A 97 -5.92 -32.63 1.14
C SER A 97 -6.34 -34.04 1.54
N ASN A 98 -7.61 -34.38 1.35
CA ASN A 98 -8.11 -35.72 1.65
C ASN A 98 -7.54 -36.78 0.67
N LEU A 99 -7.51 -36.49 -0.63
CA LEU A 99 -6.92 -37.39 -1.63
C LEU A 99 -5.43 -37.69 -1.34
N LEU A 100 -4.64 -36.67 -0.98
CA LEU A 100 -3.24 -36.88 -0.63
C LEU A 100 -3.07 -37.73 0.64
N LYS A 101 -3.89 -37.50 1.67
CA LYS A 101 -3.87 -38.33 2.88
C LYS A 101 -4.19 -39.78 2.57
N ASP A 102 -5.25 -40.02 1.79
CA ASP A 102 -5.67 -41.37 1.41
C ASP A 102 -4.57 -42.10 0.60
N LEU A 103 -3.91 -41.40 -0.33
CA LEU A 103 -2.79 -41.95 -1.07
C LEU A 103 -1.61 -42.32 -0.16
N ILE A 104 -1.24 -41.43 0.77
CA ILE A 104 -0.15 -41.69 1.73
C ILE A 104 -0.46 -42.92 2.59
N THR A 105 -1.71 -43.05 3.06
CA THR A 105 -2.11 -44.20 3.90
C THR A 105 -2.14 -45.52 3.13
N ASN A 106 -2.49 -45.51 1.84
CA ASN A 106 -2.58 -46.72 1.01
C ASN A 106 -1.23 -47.18 0.43
N VAL A 107 -0.20 -46.33 0.41
CA VAL A 107 1.17 -46.69 -0.03
C VAL A 107 1.96 -47.41 1.07
N GLN A 108 1.51 -47.34 2.33
CA GLN A 108 2.16 -48.01 3.46
C GLN A 108 1.61 -49.43 3.75
N SER A 109 0.82 -50.00 2.82
CA SER A 109 0.28 -51.37 2.90
C SER A 109 1.10 -52.35 2.07
#